data_AF-A0A352T1H8-F1
#
_entry.id   AF-A0A352T1H8-F1
#
_cell.length_a   1.000
_cell.length_b   1.000
_cell.length_c   1.000
_cell.angle_alpha   90.00
_cell.angle_beta   90.00
_cell.angle_gamma   90.00
#
_symmetry.space_group_name_H-M   'P 1'
#
loop_
_entity.id
_entity.type
_entity.pdbx_description
1 polymer ?
#
loop_
_entity_poly.entity_id
_entity_poly.type
_entity_poly.pdbx_seq_one_letter_code
_entity_poly.pdbx_strand_id
1 'polypeptide(L)'
;MINDKPEGGGYMYKLKNAHVIPFAANADSAARIGTGENYEEICAENGGDINIEENIKINDELFINASHELKTPLNIIYSAAQLIELYIKCDEENEGFDKIKFSLDSIKQNSFRLMKVVNNMLDLHKIETGLYKLNHRYVNIVELVEEVVSAVSKIIDENKLKFVFDTNLEEKYMMVDVEGIERVLLNILSNAVKFSRQEGEINVNVLVKDDSVEISVEDEGIGIKKNYLNNIFNRFG
;
A
#
# COMPACT_ATOMS: atom_id res chain seq x y z
N MET A 1 -12.01 -26.46 -18.80
CA MET A 1 -12.14 -27.84 -18.30
C MET A 1 -11.11 -28.70 -19.01
N ILE A 2 -10.16 -29.27 -18.28
CA ILE A 2 -9.60 -30.62 -18.40
C ILE A 2 -8.77 -30.80 -17.11
N ASN A 3 -9.09 -31.86 -16.37
CA ASN A 3 -8.52 -32.24 -15.09
C ASN A 3 -7.33 -33.16 -15.32
N ASP A 4 -6.27 -33.01 -14.53
CA ASP A 4 -5.46 -34.15 -14.09
C ASP A 4 -4.97 -33.92 -12.65
N LYS A 5 -5.11 -34.95 -11.82
CA LYS A 5 -4.75 -35.02 -10.40
C LYS A 5 -3.47 -35.86 -10.27
N PRO A 6 -2.54 -35.52 -9.37
CA PRO A 6 -1.70 -36.50 -8.70
C PRO A 6 -2.16 -36.75 -7.26
N GLU A 7 -2.01 -38.00 -6.86
CA GLU A 7 -2.36 -38.56 -5.56
C GLU A 7 -1.33 -38.18 -4.49
N GLY A 8 -1.82 -37.76 -3.33
CA GLY A 8 -0.99 -37.34 -2.18
C GLY A 8 -1.65 -36.17 -1.47
N GLY A 9 -2.33 -36.45 -0.36
CA GLY A 9 -3.22 -35.54 0.35
C GLY A 9 -2.54 -34.28 0.87
N GLY A 10 -2.54 -33.24 0.05
CA GLY A 10 -2.33 -31.84 0.39
C GLY A 10 -3.00 -31.01 -0.70
N TYR A 11 -3.87 -30.08 -0.36
CA TYR A 11 -4.48 -29.19 -1.34
C TYR A 11 -3.39 -28.27 -1.92
N MET A 12 -2.70 -28.71 -2.97
CA MET A 12 -1.95 -27.83 -3.85
C MET A 12 -2.94 -27.01 -4.67
N TYR A 13 -3.38 -25.89 -4.12
CA TYR A 13 -3.93 -24.83 -4.94
C TYR A 13 -2.76 -24.21 -5.70
N LYS A 14 -2.59 -24.59 -6.97
CA LYS A 14 -1.93 -23.70 -7.95
C LYS A 14 -2.81 -22.45 -8.04
N LEU A 15 -2.57 -21.48 -7.17
CA LEU A 15 -3.18 -20.17 -7.25
C LEU A 15 -2.66 -19.54 -8.54
N LYS A 16 -3.55 -19.41 -9.50
CA LYS A 16 -3.34 -18.71 -10.77
C LYS A 16 -3.23 -17.18 -10.59
N ASN A 17 -2.92 -16.73 -9.37
CA ASN A 17 -2.91 -15.33 -8.95
C ASN A 17 -1.63 -15.06 -8.15
N ALA A 18 -0.47 -15.13 -8.80
CA ALA A 18 0.54 -14.14 -8.48
C ALA A 18 -0.08 -12.79 -8.87
N HIS A 19 -0.19 -11.85 -7.94
CA HIS A 19 -0.50 -10.48 -8.32
C HIS A 19 0.71 -9.95 -9.08
N VAL A 20 0.67 -10.14 -10.39
CA VAL A 20 1.53 -9.47 -11.35
C VAL A 20 1.10 -8.02 -11.34
N ILE A 21 1.95 -7.11 -10.88
CA ILE A 21 1.84 -5.71 -11.28
C ILE A 21 2.59 -5.64 -12.62
N PRO A 22 1.89 -5.64 -13.79
CA PRO A 22 2.59 -5.46 -15.06
C PRO A 22 3.09 -4.03 -15.13
N PHE A 23 4.40 -3.82 -14.99
CA PHE A 23 5.01 -2.56 -15.35
C PHE A 23 5.26 -2.56 -16.87
N ALA A 24 4.26 -2.12 -17.65
CA ALA A 24 4.42 -1.90 -19.08
C ALA A 24 5.14 -0.57 -19.30
N ALA A 25 6.44 -0.61 -19.60
CA ALA A 25 7.19 0.55 -20.06
C ALA A 25 6.89 0.81 -21.55
N ASN A 26 5.64 1.13 -21.90
CA ASN A 26 5.34 1.62 -23.24
C ASN A 26 5.59 3.12 -23.29
N ALA A 27 6.73 3.49 -23.89
CA ALA A 27 7.11 4.86 -24.21
C ALA A 27 6.04 5.63 -25.02
N ASP A 28 5.13 4.93 -25.71
CA ASP A 28 4.03 5.52 -26.48
C ASP A 28 2.86 6.05 -25.63
N SER A 29 2.64 5.52 -24.42
CA SER A 29 1.59 6.03 -23.51
C SER A 29 1.99 7.35 -22.85
N ALA A 30 3.29 7.60 -22.68
CA ALA A 30 3.82 8.83 -22.10
C ALA A 30 3.70 10.04 -23.05
N ALA A 31 3.60 9.81 -24.37
CA ALA A 31 3.47 10.87 -25.36
C ALA A 31 2.10 11.57 -25.36
N ARG A 32 1.04 10.94 -24.80
CA ARG A 32 -0.31 11.52 -24.73
C ARG A 32 -0.57 12.37 -23.48
N ILE A 33 0.27 12.27 -22.47
CA ILE A 33 0.10 12.98 -21.18
C ILE A 33 0.88 14.32 -21.19
N GLY A 34 1.60 14.61 -22.28
CA GLY A 34 2.53 15.74 -22.39
C GLY A 34 2.07 16.96 -23.16
N THR A 35 0.89 16.95 -23.78
CA THR A 35 0.32 18.14 -24.44
C THR A 35 -0.84 18.63 -23.61
N GLY A 36 -0.78 19.89 -23.17
CA GLY A 36 -1.86 20.57 -22.47
C GLY A 36 -3.07 20.77 -23.39
N GLU A 37 -3.74 19.68 -23.73
CA GLU A 37 -5.06 19.70 -24.33
C GLU A 37 -6.05 19.99 -23.20
N ASN A 38 -6.83 21.04 -23.43
CA ASN A 38 -7.84 21.52 -22.49
C ASN A 38 -8.75 20.36 -22.08
N TYR A 39 -9.04 20.27 -20.78
CA TYR A 39 -10.04 19.35 -20.22
C TYR A 39 -11.39 19.40 -20.98
N GLU A 40 -11.71 20.52 -21.65
CA GLU A 40 -12.91 20.69 -22.47
C GLU A 40 -12.89 19.90 -23.80
N GLU A 41 -11.72 19.63 -24.38
CA GLU A 41 -11.60 18.94 -25.68
C GLU A 41 -11.71 17.41 -25.55
N ILE A 42 -11.14 16.83 -24.49
CA ILE A 42 -11.24 15.39 -24.19
C ILE A 42 -12.68 14.97 -23.83
N CYS A 43 -13.46 15.89 -23.26
CA CYS A 43 -14.88 15.66 -22.94
C CYS A 43 -15.78 15.66 -24.19
N ALA A 44 -15.36 16.31 -25.29
CA ALA A 44 -16.16 16.45 -26.50
C ALA A 44 -16.07 15.23 -27.44
N GLU A 45 -14.95 14.49 -27.41
CA GLU A 45 -14.75 13.34 -28.31
C GLU A 45 -15.34 12.03 -27.77
N ASN A 46 -15.49 11.89 -26.45
CA ASN A 46 -16.12 10.73 -25.82
C ASN A 46 -17.53 11.10 -25.37
N GLY A 47 -18.50 11.05 -26.29
CA GLY A 47 -19.93 11.29 -26.04
C GLY A 47 -20.56 10.30 -25.05
N GLY A 48 -20.20 10.41 -23.77
CA GLY A 48 -20.84 9.76 -22.64
C GLY A 48 -21.23 10.83 -21.64
N ASP A 49 -22.52 10.91 -21.31
CA ASP A 49 -23.02 11.69 -20.19
C ASP A 49 -22.17 11.41 -18.95
N ILE A 50 -21.28 12.34 -18.60
CA ILE A 50 -20.59 12.35 -17.32
C ILE A 50 -21.68 12.61 -16.28
N ASN A 51 -22.12 11.58 -15.58
CA ASN A 51 -23.13 11.70 -14.55
C ASN A 51 -22.55 12.49 -13.36
N ILE A 52 -22.72 13.82 -13.41
CA ILE A 52 -22.21 14.78 -12.41
C ILE A 52 -22.66 14.39 -11.00
N GLU A 53 -23.86 13.82 -10.85
CA GLU A 53 -24.36 13.35 -9.55
C GLU A 53 -23.55 12.18 -8.98
N GLU A 54 -23.02 11.30 -9.84
CA GLU A 54 -22.22 10.15 -9.42
C GLU A 54 -20.83 10.58 -8.93
N ASN A 55 -20.20 11.54 -9.61
CA ASN A 55 -18.93 12.13 -9.17
C ASN A 55 -19.06 12.92 -7.85
N ILE A 56 -20.17 13.65 -7.67
CA ILE A 56 -20.43 14.38 -6.42
C ILE A 56 -20.61 13.39 -5.26
N LYS A 57 -21.38 12.31 -5.44
CA LYS A 57 -21.57 11.28 -4.41
C LYS A 57 -20.26 10.60 -4.02
N ILE A 58 -19.42 10.25 -4.99
CA ILE A 58 -18.10 9.66 -4.74
C ILE A 58 -17.24 10.64 -3.93
N ASN A 59 -17.25 11.94 -4.27
CA ASN A 59 -16.52 12.96 -3.50
C ASN A 59 -17.03 13.09 -2.06
N ASP A 60 -18.35 13.10 -1.84
CA ASP A 60 -18.92 13.19 -0.50
C ASP A 60 -18.57 11.98 0.36
N GLU A 61 -18.62 10.77 -0.20
CA GLU A 61 -18.19 9.55 0.50
C GLU A 61 -16.69 9.59 0.86
N LEU A 62 -15.84 10.15 0.00
CA LEU A 62 -14.42 10.36 0.31
C LEU A 62 -14.25 11.27 1.52
N PHE A 63 -14.93 12.41 1.57
CA PHE A 63 -14.83 13.36 2.69
C PHE A 63 -15.37 12.78 4.00
N ILE A 64 -16.45 12.01 3.94
CA ILE A 64 -17.02 11.34 5.12
C ILE A 64 -16.02 10.32 5.66
N ASN A 65 -15.49 9.45 4.80
CA ASN A 65 -14.56 8.39 5.21
C ASN A 65 -13.22 8.97 5.69
N ALA A 66 -12.70 9.97 4.98
CA ALA A 66 -11.57 10.79 5.40
C ALA A 66 -11.73 11.31 6.83
N SER A 67 -12.88 11.92 7.11
CA SER A 67 -13.19 12.50 8.41
C SER A 67 -13.21 11.43 9.51
N HIS A 68 -13.76 10.24 9.22
CA HIS A 68 -13.78 9.12 10.16
C HIS A 68 -12.38 8.57 10.45
N GLU A 69 -11.57 8.38 9.39
CA GLU A 69 -10.19 7.90 9.52
C GLU A 69 -9.28 8.90 10.24
N LEU A 70 -9.54 10.20 10.12
CA LEU A 70 -8.82 11.25 10.87
C LEU A 70 -9.28 11.32 12.33
N LYS A 71 -10.58 11.20 12.59
CA LYS A 71 -11.14 11.34 13.96
C LYS A 71 -10.62 10.28 14.92
N THR A 72 -10.44 9.06 14.44
CA THR A 72 -9.98 7.92 15.27
C THR A 72 -8.59 8.16 15.90
N PRO A 73 -7.51 8.37 15.13
CA PRO A 73 -6.19 8.66 15.69
C PRO A 73 -6.16 9.98 16.46
N LEU A 74 -6.93 11.00 16.05
CA LEU A 74 -7.03 12.26 16.80
C LEU A 74 -7.59 12.06 18.22
N ASN A 75 -8.66 11.27 18.37
CA ASN A 75 -9.22 10.95 19.68
C ASN A 75 -8.22 10.19 20.56
N ILE A 76 -7.45 9.25 19.98
CA ILE A 76 -6.43 8.50 20.72
C ILE A 76 -5.32 9.44 21.22
N ILE A 77 -4.84 10.37 20.38
CA ILE A 77 -3.85 11.38 20.78
C ILE A 77 -4.42 12.21 21.94
N TYR A 78 -5.65 12.69 21.81
CA TYR A 78 -6.29 13.51 22.84
C TYR A 78 -6.42 12.76 24.17
N SER A 79 -6.93 11.53 24.16
CA SER A 79 -7.05 10.72 25.37
C SER A 79 -5.69 10.35 25.98
N ALA A 80 -4.68 10.04 25.15
CA ALA A 80 -3.33 9.78 25.63
C ALA A 80 -2.71 11.02 26.31
N ALA A 81 -2.95 12.22 25.77
CA ALA A 81 -2.53 13.47 26.40
C ALA A 81 -3.25 13.70 27.76
N GLN A 82 -4.55 13.41 27.85
CA GLN A 82 -5.29 13.45 29.12
C GLN A 82 -4.74 12.47 30.15
N LEU A 83 -4.36 11.26 29.74
CA LEU A 83 -3.73 10.27 30.61
C LEU A 83 -2.38 10.77 31.13
N ILE A 84 -1.54 11.38 30.27
CA ILE A 84 -0.27 11.99 30.70
C ILE A 84 -0.52 13.06 31.75
N GLU A 85 -1.50 13.95 31.53
CA GLU A 85 -1.85 15.00 32.49
C GLU A 85 -2.30 14.41 33.84
N LEU A 86 -3.11 13.34 33.81
CA LEU A 86 -3.54 12.63 35.01
C LEU A 86 -2.36 11.98 35.75
N TYR A 87 -1.46 11.31 35.03
CA TYR A 87 -0.27 10.70 35.63
C TYR A 87 0.61 11.76 36.28
N ILE A 88 0.90 12.87 35.60
CA ILE A 88 1.69 13.95 36.18
C ILE A 88 1.06 14.52 37.47
N LYS A 89 -0.28 14.58 37.57
CA LYS A 89 -0.99 15.10 38.75
C LYS A 89 -1.06 14.12 39.92
N CYS A 90 -1.06 12.81 39.67
CA CYS A 90 -1.30 11.78 40.68
C CYS A 90 -0.06 10.94 41.01
N ASP A 91 1.11 11.24 40.43
CA ASP A 91 2.33 10.45 40.62
C ASP A 91 3.05 10.82 41.93
N GLU A 92 2.54 10.29 43.04
CA GLU A 92 3.17 10.46 44.36
C GLU A 92 4.45 9.62 44.54
N GLU A 93 4.66 8.57 43.72
CA GLU A 93 5.74 7.58 43.90
C GLU A 93 6.64 7.35 42.66
N ASN A 94 6.56 8.19 41.61
CA ASN A 94 7.36 8.07 40.38
C ASN A 94 7.09 6.79 39.56
N GLU A 95 5.94 6.14 39.76
CA GLU A 95 5.51 4.95 39.02
C GLU A 95 4.82 5.29 37.67
N GLY A 96 4.64 6.58 37.37
CA GLY A 96 3.99 7.06 36.16
C GLY A 96 4.85 7.01 34.90
N PHE A 97 6.17 6.87 35.00
CA PHE A 97 7.09 7.04 33.86
C PHE A 97 6.81 6.10 32.69
N ASP A 98 6.63 4.80 32.95
CA ASP A 98 6.35 3.82 31.89
C ASP A 98 4.97 4.06 31.24
N LYS A 99 3.98 4.52 32.03
CA LYS A 99 2.64 4.84 31.53
C LYS A 99 2.67 6.12 30.67
N ILE A 100 3.44 7.12 31.07
CA ILE A 100 3.67 8.34 30.28
C ILE A 100 4.37 7.99 28.98
N LYS A 101 5.42 7.14 29.03
CA LYS A 101 6.14 6.68 27.84
C LYS A 101 5.20 5.96 26.87
N PHE A 102 4.37 5.04 27.37
CA PHE A 102 3.36 4.35 26.55
C PHE A 102 2.37 5.32 25.89
N SER A 103 1.88 6.33 26.63
CA SER A 103 1.00 7.37 26.08
C SER A 103 1.71 8.24 25.03
N LEU A 104 2.99 8.58 25.24
CA LEU A 104 3.79 9.32 24.26
C LEU A 104 4.03 8.53 22.98
N ASP A 105 4.30 7.23 23.10
CA ASP A 105 4.45 6.34 21.95
C ASP A 105 3.11 6.21 21.19
N SER A 106 1.99 6.13 21.92
CA SER A 106 0.65 6.18 21.34
C SER A 106 0.39 7.48 20.57
N ILE A 107 0.78 8.64 21.13
CA ILE A 107 0.66 9.93 20.45
C ILE A 107 1.48 9.91 19.16
N LYS A 108 2.77 9.55 19.22
CA LYS A 108 3.66 9.51 18.05
C LYS A 108 3.10 8.62 16.93
N GLN A 109 2.68 7.41 17.26
CA GLN A 109 2.12 6.48 16.29
C GLN A 109 0.85 7.03 15.62
N ASN A 110 -0.06 7.62 16.40
CA ASN A 110 -1.31 8.15 15.86
C ASN A 110 -1.12 9.46 15.09
N SER A 111 -0.16 10.31 15.47
CA SER A 111 0.23 11.48 14.66
C SER A 111 0.80 11.06 13.31
N PHE A 112 1.62 10.00 13.29
CA PHE A 112 2.13 9.43 12.04
C PHE A 112 1.00 8.86 11.17
N ARG A 113 0.01 8.18 11.78
CA ARG A 113 -1.20 7.72 11.06
C ARG A 113 -1.99 8.87 10.45
N LEU A 114 -2.23 9.95 11.20
CA LEU A 114 -2.88 11.16 10.68
C LEU A 114 -2.15 11.72 9.47
N MET A 115 -0.82 11.85 9.56
CA MET A 115 0.00 12.35 8.46
C MET A 115 -0.12 11.47 7.20
N LYS A 116 -0.14 10.14 7.36
CA LYS A 116 -0.37 9.21 6.23
C LYS A 116 -1.74 9.43 5.57
N VAL A 117 -2.80 9.58 6.37
CA VAL A 117 -4.17 9.80 5.87
C VAL A 117 -4.25 11.11 5.07
N VAL A 118 -3.67 12.20 5.59
CA VAL A 118 -3.60 13.48 4.90
C VAL A 118 -2.80 13.38 3.59
N ASN A 119 -1.63 12.76 3.61
CA ASN A 119 -0.81 12.60 2.41
C ASN A 119 -1.53 11.75 1.34
N ASN A 120 -2.19 10.67 1.74
CA ASN A 120 -2.98 9.85 0.82
C ASN A 120 -4.11 10.66 0.15
N MET A 121 -4.77 11.56 0.87
CA MET A 121 -5.79 12.46 0.27
C MET A 121 -5.18 13.42 -0.73
N LEU A 122 -4.05 14.03 -0.40
CA LEU A 122 -3.35 14.95 -1.30
C LEU A 122 -2.90 14.24 -2.57
N ASP A 123 -2.37 13.03 -2.44
CA ASP A 123 -1.91 12.26 -3.60
C ASP A 123 -3.07 11.77 -4.45
N LEU A 124 -4.17 11.35 -3.82
CA LEU A 124 -5.40 10.99 -4.53
C LEU A 124 -5.92 12.18 -5.34
N HIS A 125 -6.00 13.35 -4.73
CA HIS A 125 -6.44 14.57 -5.40
C HIS A 125 -5.53 14.93 -6.57
N LYS A 126 -4.21 14.82 -6.41
CA LYS A 126 -3.25 15.03 -7.51
C LYS A 126 -3.48 14.02 -8.64
N ILE A 127 -3.76 12.76 -8.34
CA ILE A 127 -4.02 11.73 -9.35
C ILE A 127 -5.30 12.04 -10.12
N GLU A 128 -6.39 12.38 -9.41
CA GLU A 128 -7.68 12.71 -10.04
C GLU A 128 -7.63 13.96 -10.92
N THR A 129 -6.83 14.95 -10.53
CA THR A 129 -6.65 16.20 -11.28
C THR A 129 -5.54 16.11 -12.34
N GLY A 130 -4.97 14.94 -12.58
CA GLY A 130 -3.85 14.75 -13.51
C GLY A 130 -2.56 15.51 -13.13
N LEU A 131 -2.48 16.02 -11.89
CA LEU A 131 -1.34 16.76 -11.36
C LEU A 131 -0.27 15.85 -10.74
N TYR A 132 -0.54 14.55 -10.62
CA TYR A 132 0.45 13.58 -10.15
C TYR A 132 1.50 13.33 -11.24
N LYS A 133 2.73 13.77 -11.00
CA LYS A 133 3.85 13.63 -11.94
C LYS A 133 4.76 12.51 -11.48
N LEU A 134 4.94 11.50 -12.33
CA LEU A 134 5.91 10.44 -12.11
C LEU A 134 7.33 10.98 -12.26
N ASN A 135 8.16 10.72 -11.26
CA ASN A 135 9.56 11.12 -11.26
C ASN A 135 10.45 9.95 -11.66
N HIS A 136 10.53 9.69 -12.97
CA HIS A 136 11.29 8.56 -13.51
C HIS A 136 12.80 8.75 -13.30
N ARG A 137 13.43 7.73 -12.74
CA ARG A 137 14.89 7.59 -12.60
C ARG A 137 15.34 6.28 -13.22
N TYR A 138 16.51 6.29 -13.87
CA TYR A 138 17.13 5.08 -14.40
C TYR A 138 17.87 4.37 -13.27
N VAL A 139 17.32 3.25 -12.79
CA VAL A 139 17.86 2.51 -11.63
C VAL A 139 17.78 1.01 -11.88
N ASN A 140 18.55 0.25 -11.09
CA ASN A 140 18.39 -1.20 -11.00
C ASN A 140 17.13 -1.53 -10.18
N ILE A 141 16.09 -2.05 -10.82
CA ILE A 141 14.82 -2.35 -10.14
C ILE A 141 14.95 -3.52 -9.17
N VAL A 142 15.83 -4.48 -9.44
CA VAL A 142 16.03 -5.64 -8.56
C VAL A 142 16.61 -5.17 -7.23
N GLU A 143 17.66 -4.36 -7.28
CA GLU A 143 18.29 -3.73 -6.11
C GLU A 143 17.29 -2.85 -5.35
N LEU A 144 16.49 -2.03 -6.05
CA LEU A 144 15.46 -1.21 -5.41
C LEU A 144 14.45 -2.05 -4.61
N VAL A 145 13.96 -3.16 -5.18
CA VAL A 145 13.02 -4.05 -4.47
C VAL A 145 13.72 -4.68 -3.26
N GLU A 146 14.96 -5.14 -3.43
CA GLU A 146 15.77 -5.76 -2.37
C GLU A 146 16.02 -4.80 -1.20
N GLU A 147 16.32 -3.52 -1.46
CA GLU A 147 16.50 -2.49 -0.44
C GLU A 147 15.23 -2.26 0.37
N VAL A 148 14.09 -2.12 -0.31
CA VAL A 148 12.78 -1.92 0.36
C VAL A 148 12.42 -3.11 1.22
N VAL A 149 12.60 -4.30 0.67
CA VAL A 149 12.39 -5.58 1.36
C VAL A 149 13.28 -5.67 2.61
N SER A 150 14.57 -5.35 2.46
CA SER A 150 15.55 -5.39 3.55
C SER A 150 15.18 -4.41 4.67
N ALA A 151 14.62 -3.24 4.32
CA ALA A 151 14.14 -2.28 5.31
C ALA A 151 12.96 -2.81 6.15
N VAL A 152 12.15 -3.72 5.61
CA VAL A 152 11.01 -4.33 6.30
C VAL A 152 11.39 -5.60 7.05
N SER A 153 12.49 -6.28 6.69
CA SER A 153 12.96 -7.53 7.30
C SER A 153 12.98 -7.51 8.84
N LYS A 154 13.45 -6.42 9.46
CA LYS A 154 13.46 -6.27 10.92
C LYS A 154 12.05 -6.36 11.54
N ILE A 155 11.05 -5.78 10.88
CA ILE A 155 9.66 -5.85 11.35
C ILE A 155 9.13 -7.28 11.20
N ILE A 156 9.52 -7.98 10.14
CA ILE A 156 9.15 -9.38 9.88
C ILE A 156 9.72 -10.28 10.98
N ASP A 157 10.99 -10.10 11.34
CA ASP A 157 11.66 -10.82 12.43
C ASP A 157 10.99 -10.56 13.79
N GLU A 158 10.66 -9.30 14.09
CA GLU A 158 9.94 -8.91 15.32
C GLU A 158 8.55 -9.58 15.40
N ASN A 159 7.91 -9.84 14.25
CA ASN A 159 6.64 -10.55 14.16
C ASN A 159 6.79 -12.09 14.05
N LYS A 160 8.02 -12.61 14.16
CA LYS A 160 8.35 -14.05 14.04
C LYS A 160 7.92 -14.65 12.71
N LEU A 161 7.96 -13.88 11.64
CA LEU A 161 7.64 -14.35 10.29
C LEU A 161 8.93 -14.76 9.57
N LYS A 162 8.80 -15.65 8.58
CA LYS A 162 9.88 -15.96 7.66
C LYS A 162 9.79 -15.07 6.43
N PHE A 163 10.95 -14.81 5.82
CA PHE A 163 11.06 -13.99 4.65
C PHE A 163 11.95 -14.63 3.59
N VAL A 164 11.48 -14.63 2.35
CA VAL A 164 12.29 -15.05 1.19
C VAL A 164 12.17 -14.00 0.09
N PHE A 165 13.32 -13.63 -0.46
CA PHE A 165 13.42 -12.84 -1.68
C PHE A 165 14.04 -13.70 -2.78
N ASP A 166 13.41 -13.74 -3.95
CA ASP A 166 13.92 -14.45 -5.12
C ASP A 166 13.81 -13.59 -6.38
N THR A 167 14.72 -13.81 -7.32
CA THR A 167 14.74 -13.12 -8.61
C THR A 167 15.31 -14.02 -9.70
N ASN A 168 14.77 -13.94 -10.91
CA ASN A 168 15.31 -14.67 -12.06
C ASN A 168 16.50 -13.97 -12.73
N LEU A 169 16.82 -12.74 -12.31
CA LEU A 169 17.93 -11.95 -12.83
C LEU A 169 18.52 -11.08 -11.72
N GLU A 170 19.86 -11.01 -11.65
CA GLU A 170 20.55 -10.22 -10.61
C GLU A 170 20.36 -8.71 -10.78
N GLU A 171 20.28 -8.22 -12.02
CA GLU A 171 20.16 -6.78 -12.29
C GLU A 171 19.26 -6.51 -13.50
N LYS A 172 18.40 -5.49 -13.39
CA LYS A 172 17.60 -4.97 -14.52
C LYS A 172 17.47 -3.46 -14.38
N TYR A 173 18.08 -2.72 -15.31
CA TYR A 173 17.97 -1.28 -15.33
C TYR A 173 16.77 -0.80 -16.15
N MET A 174 15.95 0.06 -15.56
CA MET A 174 14.78 0.65 -16.22
C MET A 174 14.40 2.02 -15.63
N MET A 175 13.59 2.77 -16.37
CA MET A 175 13.05 4.06 -15.92
C MET A 175 11.82 3.82 -15.02
N VAL A 176 11.92 4.16 -13.75
CA VAL A 176 10.82 4.00 -12.78
C VAL A 176 10.71 5.20 -11.85
N ASP A 177 9.50 5.46 -11.36
CA ASP A 177 9.33 6.33 -10.19
C ASP A 177 9.72 5.54 -8.94
N VAL A 178 10.93 5.81 -8.44
CA VAL A 178 11.48 5.09 -7.28
C VAL A 178 10.60 5.27 -6.04
N GLU A 179 10.18 6.51 -5.74
CA GLU A 179 9.33 6.78 -4.57
C GLU A 179 7.97 6.11 -4.71
N GLY A 180 7.43 6.08 -5.95
CA GLY A 180 6.20 5.37 -6.28
C GLY A 180 6.31 3.86 -6.03
N ILE A 181 7.38 3.22 -6.51
CA ILE A 181 7.64 1.79 -6.32
C ILE A 181 7.83 1.46 -4.84
N GLU A 182 8.68 2.20 -4.13
CA GLU A 182 8.89 2.02 -2.69
C GLU A 182 7.57 2.09 -1.93
N ARG A 183 6.73 3.08 -2.22
CA ARG A 183 5.43 3.25 -1.58
C ARG A 183 4.49 2.08 -1.85
N VAL A 184 4.40 1.62 -3.09
CA VAL A 184 3.56 0.47 -3.47
C VAL A 184 4.01 -0.78 -2.72
N LEU A 185 5.31 -1.07 -2.73
CA LEU A 185 5.88 -2.24 -2.06
C LEU A 185 5.69 -2.18 -0.55
N LEU A 186 5.99 -1.04 0.10
CA LEU A 186 5.78 -0.88 1.53
C LEU A 186 4.31 -1.06 1.93
N ASN A 187 3.37 -0.58 1.11
CA ASN A 187 1.94 -0.78 1.38
C ASN A 187 1.57 -2.27 1.32
N ILE A 188 2.00 -2.98 0.27
CA ILE A 188 1.72 -4.41 0.10
C ILE A 188 2.40 -5.25 1.19
N LEU A 189 3.70 -5.02 1.45
CA LEU A 189 4.46 -5.72 2.49
C LEU A 189 3.87 -5.47 3.88
N SER A 190 3.44 -4.24 4.18
CA SER A 190 2.79 -3.96 5.46
C SER A 190 1.48 -4.73 5.65
N ASN A 191 0.71 -4.93 4.57
CA ASN A 191 -0.49 -5.75 4.60
C ASN A 191 -0.13 -7.24 4.79
N ALA A 192 0.87 -7.73 4.06
CA ALA A 192 1.36 -9.10 4.21
C ALA A 192 1.77 -9.39 5.66
N VAL A 193 2.59 -8.52 6.28
CA VAL A 193 2.98 -8.65 7.69
C VAL A 193 1.79 -8.62 8.63
N LYS A 194 0.84 -7.70 8.40
CA LYS A 194 -0.34 -7.52 9.26
C LYS A 194 -1.30 -8.72 9.22
N PHE A 195 -1.44 -9.39 8.08
CA PHE A 195 -2.44 -10.44 7.87
C PHE A 195 -1.87 -11.86 7.79
N SER A 196 -0.54 -11.99 7.81
CA SER A 196 0.15 -13.27 7.95
C SER A 196 -0.19 -13.97 9.27
N ARG A 197 -0.25 -15.31 9.23
CA ARG A 197 -0.35 -16.11 10.45
C ARG A 197 0.98 -16.06 11.23
N GLN A 198 0.93 -16.35 12.54
CA GLN A 198 2.15 -16.51 13.33
C GLN A 198 3.07 -17.58 12.72
N GLU A 199 4.37 -17.29 12.66
CA GLU A 199 5.37 -18.20 12.08
C GLU A 199 5.14 -18.53 10.59
N GLY A 200 4.28 -17.75 9.92
CA GLY A 200 4.08 -17.82 8.48
C GLY A 200 5.24 -17.24 7.68
N GLU A 201 5.16 -17.42 6.37
CA GLU A 201 6.18 -16.98 5.42
C GLU A 201 5.64 -15.88 4.50
N ILE A 202 6.50 -14.91 4.19
CA ILE A 202 6.28 -13.89 3.16
C ILE A 202 7.34 -14.08 2.08
N ASN A 203 6.88 -14.26 0.85
CA ASN A 203 7.72 -14.48 -0.33
C ASN A 203 7.60 -13.29 -1.27
N VAL A 204 8.75 -12.69 -1.63
CA VAL A 204 8.83 -11.60 -2.61
C VAL A 204 9.62 -12.08 -3.80
N ASN A 205 8.98 -12.13 -4.97
CA ASN A 205 9.64 -12.56 -6.20
C ASN A 205 9.68 -11.42 -7.21
N VAL A 206 10.84 -11.24 -7.83
CA VAL A 206 11.03 -10.35 -8.98
C VAL A 206 11.26 -11.19 -10.23
N LEU A 207 10.28 -11.17 -11.13
CA LEU A 207 10.34 -11.85 -12.41
C LEU A 207 10.55 -10.82 -13.53
N VAL A 208 11.79 -10.71 -13.98
CA VAL A 208 12.17 -9.93 -15.15
C VAL A 208 11.75 -10.68 -16.42
N LYS A 209 10.90 -10.04 -17.22
CA LYS A 209 10.51 -10.47 -18.56
C LYS A 209 11.17 -9.53 -19.58
N ASP A 210 10.98 -9.81 -20.87
CA ASP A 210 11.61 -9.04 -21.95
C ASP A 210 11.30 -7.53 -21.83
N ASP A 211 10.00 -7.17 -21.80
CA ASP A 211 9.53 -5.77 -21.81
C ASP A 211 8.96 -5.27 -20.47
N SER A 212 9.03 -6.08 -19.42
CA SER A 212 8.40 -5.74 -18.14
C SER A 212 9.08 -6.43 -16.97
N VAL A 213 8.81 -5.92 -15.78
CA VAL A 213 9.16 -6.56 -14.52
C VAL A 213 7.88 -6.82 -13.74
N GLU A 214 7.77 -8.04 -13.23
CA GLU A 214 6.69 -8.49 -12.38
C GLU A 214 7.23 -8.64 -10.96
N ILE A 215 6.64 -7.92 -10.01
CA ILE A 215 6.95 -8.05 -8.59
C ILE A 215 5.74 -8.66 -7.91
N SER A 216 5.92 -9.80 -7.28
CA SER A 216 4.86 -10.50 -6.54
C SER A 216 5.21 -10.59 -5.06
N VAL A 217 4.22 -10.35 -4.20
CA VAL A 217 4.31 -10.58 -2.75
C VAL A 217 3.26 -11.63 -2.39
N GLU A 218 3.69 -12.72 -1.79
CA GLU A 218 2.85 -13.80 -1.30
C GLU A 218 3.00 -13.90 0.23
N ASP A 219 1.89 -14.12 0.93
CA ASP A 219 1.87 -14.28 2.38
C ASP A 219 1.03 -15.48 2.80
N GLU A 220 1.44 -16.15 3.87
CA GLU A 220 0.65 -17.23 4.49
C GLU A 220 -0.39 -16.69 5.48
N GLY A 221 -1.26 -15.79 5.03
CA GLY A 221 -2.26 -15.15 5.87
C GLY A 221 -3.62 -15.83 5.91
N ILE A 222 -4.57 -15.10 6.50
CA ILE A 222 -5.99 -15.48 6.58
C ILE A 222 -6.67 -15.60 5.20
N GLY A 223 -6.02 -15.08 4.17
CA GLY A 223 -6.55 -14.98 2.81
C GLY A 223 -7.70 -13.98 2.69
N ILE A 224 -8.06 -13.68 1.44
CA ILE A 224 -9.16 -12.76 1.11
C ILE A 224 -10.33 -13.57 0.60
N LYS A 225 -11.51 -13.39 1.21
CA LYS A 225 -12.75 -14.05 0.75
C LYS A 225 -13.05 -13.63 -0.69
N LYS A 226 -13.44 -14.59 -1.52
CA LYS A 226 -13.63 -14.41 -2.98
C LYS A 226 -14.51 -13.21 -3.36
N ASN A 227 -15.54 -12.92 -2.57
CA ASN A 227 -16.47 -11.82 -2.84
C ASN A 227 -15.86 -10.43 -2.64
N TYR A 228 -14.72 -10.32 -1.96
CA TYR A 228 -14.00 -9.06 -1.75
C TYR A 228 -12.89 -8.82 -2.77
N LEU A 229 -12.45 -9.84 -3.52
CA LEU A 229 -11.30 -9.75 -4.41
C LEU A 229 -11.43 -8.64 -5.46
N ASN A 230 -12.64 -8.37 -5.95
CA ASN A 230 -12.88 -7.33 -6.95
C ASN A 230 -12.81 -5.92 -6.37
N ASN A 231 -12.84 -5.78 -5.04
CA ASN A 231 -12.93 -4.49 -4.37
C ASN A 231 -11.71 -4.14 -3.51
N ILE A 232 -10.71 -5.03 -3.39
CA ILE A 232 -9.53 -4.78 -2.54
C ILE A 232 -8.69 -3.56 -2.96
N PHE A 233 -8.80 -3.14 -4.21
CA PHE A 233 -8.17 -1.93 -4.75
C PHE A 233 -9.16 -0.76 -4.89
N ASN A 234 -10.43 -0.98 -4.60
CA ASN A 234 -11.39 0.10 -4.49
C ASN A 234 -11.10 0.90 -3.23
N ARG A 235 -11.45 2.18 -3.28
CA ARG A 235 -11.32 3.07 -2.14
C ARG A 235 -12.17 2.51 -1.00
N PHE A 236 -11.55 2.34 0.17
CA PHE A 236 -12.18 1.84 1.40
C PHE A 236 -12.65 0.36 1.40
N GLY A 237 -12.33 -0.41 0.35
CA GLY A 237 -12.52 -1.86 0.28
C GLY A 237 -13.87 -2.35 -0.23
#